data_AF-A0A1Y2KBK0-F1
#
_entry.id   AF-A0A1Y2KBK0-F1
#
_cell.length_a   1.000
_cell.length_b   1.000
_cell.length_c   1.000
_cell.angle_alpha   90.00
_cell.angle_beta   90.00
_cell.angle_gamma   90.00
#
_symmetry.space_group_name_H-M   'P 1'
#
loop_
_entity.id
_entity.type
_entity.pdbx_description
1 polymer ?
#
loop_
_entity_poly.entity_id
_entity_poly.type
_entity_poly.pdbx_seq_one_letter_code
_entity_poly.pdbx_strand_id
1 'polypeptide(L)'
;MDETTLKDKLESVFGAIERDQMRGLPLLNPIIKVEAVGVQPIGDLWCGVVITPWLMSLLVVDPTGLSWQNAPLGEKIHIDFPERSHAMAINEFDGVGRCLTLSLESPMHPFPTHDSAVSRAESFLDVLMTDSADREPTLDDTPLDEARMQRFLSGEDMRDIFEQERQALMAENGFVSKEGSSACPASGGAAQKMAQPVSRRDLFTGLRGGEPA
;
A
#
# COMPACT_ATOMS: atom_id res chain seq x y z
N MET A 1 0.73 -0.60 -29.27
CA MET A 1 1.78 -0.68 -28.23
C MET A 1 1.67 -2.04 -27.61
N ASP A 2 2.79 -2.74 -27.49
CA ASP A 2 2.93 -4.06 -26.88
C ASP A 2 3.63 -3.95 -25.51
N GLU A 3 3.56 -5.03 -24.74
CA GLU A 3 4.06 -5.12 -23.36
C GLU A 3 5.52 -4.67 -23.23
N THR A 4 6.40 -5.25 -24.06
CA THR A 4 7.84 -4.99 -24.02
C THR A 4 8.15 -3.52 -24.33
N THR A 5 7.49 -2.94 -25.34
CA THR A 5 7.69 -1.53 -25.69
C THR A 5 7.29 -0.59 -24.55
N LEU A 6 6.17 -0.87 -23.85
CA LEU A 6 5.75 -0.03 -22.73
C LEU A 6 6.70 -0.19 -21.53
N LYS A 7 7.09 -1.44 -21.22
CA LYS A 7 8.06 -1.73 -20.16
C LYS A 7 9.36 -0.96 -20.36
N ASP A 8 9.99 -1.10 -21.53
CA ASP A 8 11.25 -0.44 -21.86
C ASP A 8 11.12 1.09 -21.81
N LYS A 9 9.98 1.62 -22.26
CA LYS A 9 9.67 3.05 -22.21
C LYS A 9 9.59 3.58 -20.78
N LEU A 10 8.88 2.88 -19.90
CA LEU A 10 8.78 3.25 -18.49
C LEU A 10 10.16 3.21 -17.83
N GLU A 11 10.93 2.14 -18.01
CA GLU A 11 12.28 2.01 -17.44
C GLU A 11 13.24 3.10 -17.93
N SER A 12 13.18 3.44 -19.22
CA SER A 12 13.97 4.53 -19.78
C SER A 12 13.62 5.88 -19.15
N VAL A 13 12.33 6.20 -19.02
CA VAL A 13 11.87 7.48 -18.47
C VAL A 13 12.22 7.60 -16.99
N PHE A 14 11.87 6.60 -16.17
CA PHE A 14 12.15 6.65 -14.74
C PHE A 14 13.66 6.55 -14.44
N GLY A 15 14.42 5.84 -15.27
CA GLY A 15 15.88 5.84 -15.20
C GLY A 15 16.50 7.20 -15.54
N ALA A 16 15.89 7.98 -16.44
CA ALA A 16 16.32 9.37 -16.68
C ALA A 16 16.01 10.27 -15.46
N ILE A 17 14.81 10.15 -14.88
CA ILE A 17 14.42 10.89 -13.66
C ILE A 17 15.39 10.60 -12.51
N GLU A 18 15.77 9.33 -12.33
CA GLU A 18 16.76 8.93 -11.33
C GLU A 18 18.09 9.68 -11.52
N ARG A 19 18.63 9.66 -12.74
CA ARG A 19 19.93 10.25 -13.07
C ARG A 19 19.94 11.77 -12.97
N ASP A 20 18.88 12.41 -13.43
CA ASP A 20 18.85 13.86 -13.69
C ASP A 20 18.29 14.66 -12.50
N GLN A 21 17.33 14.09 -11.76
CA GLN A 21 16.60 14.83 -10.72
C GLN A 21 16.83 14.27 -9.32
N MET A 22 16.93 12.94 -9.18
CA MET A 22 16.93 12.29 -7.87
C MET A 22 18.32 11.96 -7.33
N ARG A 23 19.34 11.89 -8.20
CA ARG A 23 20.70 11.46 -7.84
C ARG A 23 21.28 12.28 -6.69
N GLY A 24 21.73 11.60 -5.64
CA GLY A 24 22.39 12.19 -4.48
C GLY A 24 21.44 12.59 -3.35
N LEU A 25 20.13 12.41 -3.50
CA LEU A 25 19.19 12.58 -2.40
C LEU A 25 19.34 11.42 -1.39
N PRO A 26 19.33 11.71 -0.07
CA PRO A 26 19.49 10.69 0.97
C PRO A 26 18.29 9.74 1.09
N LEU A 27 17.21 10.02 0.36
CA LEU A 27 15.99 9.21 0.38
C LEU A 27 16.07 7.97 -0.52
N LEU A 28 17.08 7.89 -1.41
CA LEU A 28 17.21 6.79 -2.35
C LEU A 28 17.73 5.53 -1.66
N ASN A 29 17.07 4.40 -1.91
CA ASN A 29 17.62 3.09 -1.59
C ASN A 29 18.56 2.64 -2.74
N PRO A 30 19.90 2.61 -2.55
CA PRO A 30 20.85 2.31 -3.61
C PRO A 30 20.84 0.85 -4.08
N ILE A 31 20.13 -0.04 -3.36
CA ILE A 31 20.00 -1.46 -3.72
C ILE A 31 18.90 -1.64 -4.78
N ILE A 32 17.88 -0.77 -4.75
CA ILE A 32 16.74 -0.82 -5.65
C ILE A 32 17.11 -0.17 -6.97
N LYS A 33 16.66 -0.78 -8.07
CA LYS A 33 16.84 -0.28 -9.44
C LYS A 33 15.49 0.15 -9.99
N VAL A 34 15.53 0.94 -11.07
CA VAL A 34 14.33 1.19 -11.87
C VAL A 34 13.95 -0.08 -12.63
N GLU A 35 12.71 -0.54 -12.44
CA GLU A 35 12.14 -1.69 -13.15
C GLU A 35 10.63 -1.55 -13.30
N ALA A 36 10.09 -1.93 -14.47
CA ALA A 36 8.66 -2.04 -14.69
C ALA A 36 8.23 -3.52 -14.67
N VAL A 37 7.32 -3.84 -13.75
CA VAL A 37 6.89 -5.21 -13.43
C VAL A 37 5.43 -5.41 -13.81
N GLY A 38 5.13 -6.57 -14.41
CA GLY A 38 3.78 -7.03 -14.75
C GLY A 38 2.99 -6.05 -15.60
N VAL A 39 3.63 -5.56 -16.66
CA VAL A 39 2.98 -4.70 -17.66
C VAL A 39 1.98 -5.55 -18.45
N GLN A 40 0.69 -5.20 -18.40
CA GLN A 40 -0.37 -5.97 -19.03
C GLN A 40 -1.57 -5.10 -19.40
N PRO A 41 -2.39 -5.53 -20.38
CA PRO A 41 -3.59 -4.79 -20.76
C PRO A 41 -4.71 -4.92 -19.70
N ILE A 42 -5.47 -3.84 -19.53
CA ILE A 42 -6.72 -3.79 -18.75
C ILE A 42 -7.79 -3.07 -19.58
N GLY A 43 -8.64 -3.84 -20.24
CA GLY A 43 -9.54 -3.31 -21.27
C GLY A 43 -8.75 -2.66 -22.41
N ASP A 44 -9.03 -1.38 -22.69
CA ASP A 44 -8.33 -0.59 -23.71
C ASP A 44 -7.08 0.13 -23.17
N LEU A 45 -6.80 -0.01 -21.87
CA LEU A 45 -5.67 0.61 -21.18
C LEU A 45 -4.55 -0.41 -20.93
N TRP A 46 -3.40 0.08 -20.50
CA TRP A 46 -2.29 -0.74 -20.02
C TRP A 46 -1.97 -0.38 -18.58
N CYS A 47 -1.69 -1.37 -17.75
CA CYS A 47 -1.23 -1.15 -16.38
C CYS A 47 0.11 -1.84 -16.12
N GLY A 48 0.86 -1.36 -15.13
CA GLY A 48 2.06 -2.02 -14.63
C GLY A 48 2.61 -1.31 -13.41
N VAL A 49 3.41 -2.00 -12.59
CA VAL A 49 4.05 -1.39 -11.43
C VAL A 49 5.44 -0.91 -11.81
N VAL A 50 5.74 0.35 -11.55
CA VAL A 50 7.09 0.90 -11.65
C VAL A 50 7.73 0.93 -10.27
N ILE A 51 8.86 0.25 -10.16
CA ILE A 51 9.75 0.27 -9.00
C ILE A 51 10.87 1.27 -9.30
N THR A 52 11.18 2.12 -8.32
CA THR A 52 12.30 3.07 -8.37
C THR A 52 13.02 3.07 -7.02
N PRO A 53 14.24 3.63 -6.93
CA PRO A 53 14.93 3.77 -5.64
C PRO A 53 14.19 4.58 -4.56
N TRP A 54 13.15 5.33 -4.91
CA TRP A 54 12.41 6.20 -3.99
C TRP A 54 10.94 5.79 -3.78
N LEU A 55 10.33 5.10 -4.74
CA LEU A 55 8.90 4.84 -4.79
C LEU A 55 8.60 3.56 -5.58
N MET A 56 7.57 2.81 -5.15
CA MET A 56 6.86 1.82 -5.95
C MET A 56 5.46 2.35 -6.27
N SER A 57 5.06 2.35 -7.54
CA SER A 57 3.76 2.88 -7.96
C SER A 57 3.14 2.06 -9.09
N LEU A 58 1.83 1.82 -9.00
CA LEU A 58 1.03 1.33 -10.12
C LEU A 58 0.78 2.48 -11.10
N LEU A 59 1.05 2.24 -12.37
CA LEU A 59 0.76 3.15 -13.47
C LEU A 59 -0.34 2.56 -14.37
N VAL A 60 -1.21 3.41 -14.88
CA VAL A 60 -2.15 3.09 -15.96
C VAL A 60 -1.99 4.10 -17.09
N VAL A 61 -1.77 3.59 -18.30
CA VAL A 61 -1.47 4.38 -19.50
C VAL A 61 -2.49 4.05 -20.58
N ASP A 62 -3.00 5.08 -21.25
CA ASP A 62 -3.76 4.93 -22.49
C ASP A 62 -2.78 4.83 -23.67
N PRO A 63 -2.78 3.73 -24.43
CA PRO A 63 -1.87 3.54 -25.56
C PRO A 63 -2.09 4.53 -26.71
N THR A 64 -3.26 5.16 -26.80
CA THR A 64 -3.56 6.19 -27.79
C THR A 64 -3.05 7.57 -27.36
N GLY A 65 -2.76 7.75 -26.07
CA GLY A 65 -2.39 9.04 -25.47
C GLY A 65 -3.51 10.08 -25.51
N LEU A 66 -4.75 9.69 -25.83
CA LEU A 66 -5.86 10.63 -25.99
C LEU A 66 -6.62 10.86 -24.68
N SER A 67 -6.58 9.91 -23.75
CA SER A 67 -7.22 10.03 -22.44
C SER A 67 -6.62 11.14 -21.59
N TRP A 68 -7.48 11.76 -20.77
CA TRP A 68 -7.13 12.71 -19.71
C TRP A 68 -6.39 13.99 -20.13
N GLN A 69 -6.28 14.30 -21.43
CA GLN A 69 -5.56 15.48 -21.93
C GLN A 69 -6.03 16.81 -21.31
N ASN A 70 -7.34 16.93 -21.04
CA ASN A 70 -7.94 18.16 -20.52
C ASN A 70 -8.13 18.17 -19.00
N ALA A 71 -7.78 17.09 -18.30
CA ALA A 71 -7.98 16.97 -16.86
C ALA A 71 -6.84 17.66 -16.09
N PRO A 72 -7.06 18.25 -14.90
CA PRO A 72 -5.95 18.77 -14.09
C PRO A 72 -5.03 17.67 -13.57
N LEU A 73 -3.73 17.96 -13.47
CA LEU A 73 -2.79 17.06 -12.77
C LEU A 73 -3.22 16.93 -11.30
N GLY A 74 -3.10 15.73 -10.74
CA GLY A 74 -3.53 15.39 -9.39
C GLY A 74 -5.03 15.11 -9.24
N GLU A 75 -5.86 15.34 -10.27
CA GLU A 75 -7.25 14.90 -10.26
C GLU A 75 -7.32 13.38 -10.12
N LYS A 76 -8.26 12.90 -9.29
CA LYS A 76 -8.45 11.47 -9.05
C LYS A 76 -9.48 10.89 -10.01
N ILE A 77 -9.08 9.87 -10.75
CA ILE A 77 -9.93 9.09 -11.64
C ILE A 77 -10.00 7.66 -11.12
N HIS A 78 -11.21 7.10 -11.12
CA HIS A 78 -11.43 5.72 -10.71
C HIS A 78 -11.19 4.79 -11.89
N ILE A 79 -10.39 3.75 -11.66
CA ILE A 79 -10.17 2.65 -12.61
C ILE A 79 -10.66 1.36 -11.94
N ASP A 80 -11.52 0.64 -12.64
CA ASP A 80 -12.03 -0.65 -12.19
C ASP A 80 -11.03 -1.75 -12.53
N PHE A 81 -10.56 -2.43 -11.50
CA PHE A 81 -9.82 -3.69 -11.60
C PHE A 81 -10.71 -4.85 -11.16
N PRO A 82 -10.39 -6.10 -11.53
CA PRO A 82 -11.14 -7.29 -11.09
C PRO A 82 -11.37 -7.34 -9.57
N GLU A 83 -10.34 -6.94 -8.83
CA GLU A 83 -10.36 -6.81 -7.37
C GLU A 83 -11.36 -5.74 -6.89
N ARG A 84 -11.20 -4.50 -7.34
CA ARG A 84 -12.05 -3.35 -6.98
C ARG A 84 -11.70 -2.13 -7.82
N SER A 85 -12.50 -1.07 -7.66
CA SER A 85 -12.20 0.26 -8.18
C SER A 85 -11.12 0.96 -7.34
N HIS A 86 -10.14 1.58 -8.00
CA HIS A 86 -9.06 2.35 -7.37
C HIS A 86 -9.07 3.80 -7.83
N ALA A 87 -9.02 4.73 -6.88
CA ALA A 87 -8.85 6.16 -7.16
C ALA A 87 -7.37 6.47 -7.44
N MET A 88 -7.05 6.73 -8.71
CA MET A 88 -5.69 7.01 -9.18
C MET A 88 -5.55 8.47 -9.58
N ALA A 89 -4.40 9.08 -9.30
CA ALA A 89 -4.15 10.48 -9.63
C ALA A 89 -3.59 10.65 -11.04
N ILE A 90 -4.06 11.66 -11.77
CA ILE A 90 -3.50 12.04 -13.07
C ILE A 90 -2.12 12.64 -12.89
N ASN A 91 -1.14 12.10 -13.60
CA ASN A 91 0.21 12.61 -13.68
C ASN A 91 0.67 12.67 -15.14
N GLU A 92 1.78 13.37 -15.36
CA GLU A 92 2.41 13.49 -16.67
C GLU A 92 3.90 13.25 -16.52
N PHE A 93 4.43 12.34 -17.31
CA PHE A 93 5.87 12.10 -17.40
C PHE A 93 6.31 12.33 -18.84
N ASP A 94 7.36 13.12 -19.02
CA ASP A 94 7.95 13.31 -20.35
C ASP A 94 8.38 11.96 -20.93
N GLY A 95 8.10 11.74 -22.20
CA GLY A 95 8.19 10.45 -22.85
C GLY A 95 6.94 9.57 -22.70
N VAL A 96 6.38 9.40 -21.49
CA VAL A 96 5.17 8.55 -21.28
C VAL A 96 3.89 9.25 -21.74
N GLY A 97 3.75 10.54 -21.41
CA GLY A 97 2.52 11.32 -21.56
C GLY A 97 1.70 11.34 -20.27
N ARG A 98 0.41 11.69 -20.41
CA ARG A 98 -0.54 11.66 -19.30
C ARG A 98 -0.93 10.23 -18.95
N CYS A 99 -0.82 9.90 -17.68
CA CYS A 99 -1.13 8.59 -17.13
C CYS A 99 -1.75 8.73 -15.75
N LEU A 100 -2.32 7.64 -15.24
CA LEU A 100 -2.78 7.55 -13.87
C LEU A 100 -1.73 6.86 -13.02
N THR A 101 -1.57 7.30 -11.78
CA THR A 101 -0.65 6.69 -10.83
C THR A 101 -1.33 6.43 -9.49
N LEU A 102 -0.96 5.32 -8.86
CA LEU A 102 -1.27 5.01 -7.46
C LEU A 102 0.03 4.67 -6.75
N SER A 103 0.39 5.44 -5.72
CA SER A 103 1.56 5.16 -4.89
C SER A 103 1.28 3.93 -4.04
N LEU A 104 2.12 2.90 -4.16
CA LEU A 104 1.98 1.66 -3.39
C LEU A 104 2.84 1.72 -2.14
N GLU A 105 4.14 2.03 -2.31
CA GLU A 105 5.10 2.02 -1.21
C GLU A 105 6.10 3.15 -1.35
N SER A 106 6.30 3.90 -0.27
CA SER A 106 7.32 4.95 -0.15
C SER A 106 7.59 5.24 1.33
N PRO A 107 8.85 5.47 1.73
CA PRO A 107 10.07 5.35 0.94
C PRO A 107 10.51 3.88 0.77
N MET A 108 11.42 3.61 -0.16
CA MET A 108 11.85 2.23 -0.49
C MET A 108 12.91 1.62 0.44
N HIS A 109 13.29 2.30 1.53
CA HIS A 109 14.28 1.80 2.51
C HIS A 109 13.95 0.46 3.17
N PRO A 110 12.68 0.10 3.44
CA PRO A 110 12.35 -1.18 4.06
C PRO A 110 12.66 -2.40 3.19
N PHE A 111 12.90 -2.24 1.89
CA PHE A 111 13.25 -3.32 0.98
C PHE A 111 14.75 -3.64 1.04
N PRO A 112 15.15 -4.79 1.58
CA PRO A 112 16.56 -5.15 1.72
C PRO A 112 17.21 -5.58 0.39
N THR A 113 16.41 -6.00 -0.59
CA THR A 113 16.86 -6.45 -1.91
C THR A 113 15.93 -5.97 -3.01
N HIS A 114 16.45 -5.86 -4.24
CA HIS A 114 15.62 -5.55 -5.40
C HIS A 114 14.56 -6.61 -5.65
N ASP A 115 14.92 -7.90 -5.58
CA ASP A 115 13.97 -9.01 -5.68
C ASP A 115 12.81 -8.90 -4.67
N SER A 116 13.05 -8.43 -3.43
CA SER A 116 11.97 -8.26 -2.46
C SER A 116 10.95 -7.18 -2.87
N ALA A 117 11.39 -6.15 -3.59
CA ALA A 117 10.51 -5.14 -4.16
C ALA A 117 9.75 -5.70 -5.37
N VAL A 118 10.40 -6.51 -6.22
CA VAL A 118 9.76 -7.18 -7.36
C VAL A 118 8.68 -8.15 -6.86
N SER A 119 8.98 -9.03 -5.91
CA SER A 119 8.00 -9.96 -5.35
C SER A 119 6.81 -9.24 -4.70
N ARG A 120 7.02 -8.07 -4.09
CA ARG A 120 5.94 -7.24 -3.54
C ARG A 120 5.05 -6.66 -4.64
N ALA A 121 5.64 -6.19 -5.74
CA ALA A 121 4.92 -5.69 -6.90
C ALA A 121 4.10 -6.79 -7.60
N GLU A 122 4.70 -7.96 -7.80
CA GLU A 122 4.02 -9.15 -8.35
C GLU A 122 2.84 -9.56 -7.47
N SER A 123 3.06 -9.68 -6.15
CA SER A 123 1.99 -10.03 -5.21
C SER A 123 0.85 -9.02 -5.23
N PHE A 124 1.16 -7.72 -5.40
CA PHE A 124 0.12 -6.70 -5.53
C PHE A 124 -0.68 -6.87 -6.83
N LEU A 125 -0.01 -7.13 -7.96
CA LEU A 125 -0.66 -7.33 -9.26
C LEU A 125 -1.52 -8.60 -9.29
N ASP A 126 -1.07 -9.68 -8.64
CA ASP A 126 -1.86 -10.91 -8.51
C ASP A 126 -3.18 -10.65 -7.80
N VAL A 127 -3.16 -9.91 -6.69
CA VAL A 127 -4.38 -9.53 -5.97
C VAL A 127 -5.24 -8.60 -6.84
N LEU A 128 -4.62 -7.58 -7.46
CA LEU A 128 -5.30 -6.60 -8.31
C LEU A 128 -6.10 -7.25 -9.45
N MET A 129 -5.58 -8.35 -9.99
CA MET A 129 -6.18 -9.08 -11.12
C MET A 129 -7.06 -10.26 -10.70
N THR A 130 -7.22 -10.52 -9.40
CA THR A 130 -8.12 -11.56 -8.88
C THR A 130 -9.49 -10.95 -8.55
N ASP A 131 -10.58 -11.61 -8.95
CA ASP A 131 -11.93 -11.14 -8.62
C ASP A 131 -12.12 -11.11 -7.09
N SER A 132 -12.70 -10.02 -6.59
CA SER A 132 -13.12 -9.88 -5.19
C SER A 132 -13.90 -11.07 -4.63
N ALA A 133 -14.73 -11.72 -5.45
CA ALA A 133 -15.56 -12.86 -5.01
C ALA A 133 -14.74 -14.11 -4.69
N ASP A 134 -13.53 -14.23 -5.27
CA ASP A 134 -12.64 -15.36 -5.11
C ASP A 134 -11.59 -15.13 -4.00
N ARG A 135 -11.67 -13.99 -3.29
CA ARG A 135 -10.72 -13.59 -2.24
C ARG A 135 -11.36 -13.66 -0.86
N GLU A 136 -10.65 -14.25 0.10
CA GLU A 136 -10.99 -14.16 1.52
C GLU A 136 -10.85 -12.70 1.99
N PRO A 137 -11.87 -12.10 2.63
CA PRO A 137 -11.85 -10.70 3.04
C PRO A 137 -10.70 -10.42 4.01
N THR A 138 -9.95 -9.35 3.73
CA THR A 138 -8.81 -8.90 4.55
C THR A 138 -9.12 -7.61 5.31
N LEU A 139 -8.29 -7.33 6.32
CA LEU A 139 -8.34 -6.12 7.16
C LEU A 139 -8.41 -4.80 6.38
N ASP A 140 -7.76 -4.77 5.21
CA ASP A 140 -7.65 -3.59 4.35
C ASP A 140 -8.90 -3.35 3.50
N ASP A 141 -9.80 -4.33 3.39
CA ASP A 141 -11.04 -4.23 2.60
C ASP A 141 -12.16 -3.50 3.37
N THR A 142 -11.93 -3.20 4.65
CA THR A 142 -12.87 -2.46 5.49
C THR A 142 -12.64 -0.95 5.30
N PRO A 143 -13.65 -0.17 4.86
CA PRO A 143 -13.51 1.27 4.67
C PRO A 143 -12.93 1.94 5.92
N LEU A 144 -11.86 2.71 5.75
CA LEU A 144 -11.31 3.53 6.83
C LEU A 144 -12.24 4.72 7.05
N ASP A 145 -13.23 4.55 7.93
CA ASP A 145 -14.14 5.62 8.30
C ASP A 145 -13.56 6.51 9.41
N GLU A 146 -14.19 7.68 9.60
CA GLU A 146 -13.75 8.69 10.55
C GLU A 146 -13.77 8.18 12.00
N ALA A 147 -14.70 7.27 12.33
CA ALA A 147 -14.78 6.65 13.64
C ALA A 147 -13.60 5.70 13.90
N ARG A 148 -13.23 4.88 12.92
CA ARG A 148 -12.08 3.97 12.96
C ARG A 148 -10.77 4.75 13.02
N MET A 149 -10.65 5.84 12.29
CA MET A 149 -9.52 6.77 12.37
C MET A 149 -9.38 7.37 13.78
N GLN A 150 -10.49 7.82 14.38
CA GLN A 150 -10.50 8.37 15.74
C GLN A 150 -10.07 7.33 16.79
N ARG A 151 -10.50 6.08 16.63
CA ARG A 151 -10.12 4.95 17.53
C ARG A 151 -8.64 4.57 17.40
N PHE A 152 -8.10 4.63 16.19
CA PHE A 152 -6.66 4.41 15.97
C PHE A 152 -5.82 5.52 16.61
N LEU A 153 -6.20 6.79 16.39
CA LEU A 153 -5.49 7.95 16.92
C LEU A 153 -5.62 8.09 18.45
N SER A 154 -6.68 7.56 19.06
CA SER A 154 -6.85 7.54 20.52
C SER A 154 -5.96 6.50 21.21
N GLY A 155 -5.33 5.59 20.45
CA GLY A 155 -4.39 4.60 20.95
C GLY A 155 -5.04 3.36 21.55
N GLU A 156 -6.24 2.99 21.08
CA GLU A 156 -6.80 1.66 21.32
C GLU A 156 -5.91 0.58 20.67
N ASP A 157 -5.73 -0.56 21.33
CA ASP A 157 -4.88 -1.65 20.80
C ASP A 157 -5.51 -2.17 19.50
N MET A 158 -4.73 -2.17 18.43
CA MET A 158 -5.14 -2.58 17.10
C MET A 158 -5.76 -3.99 17.09
N ARG A 159 -5.38 -4.86 18.04
CA ARG A 159 -5.95 -6.19 18.21
C ARG A 159 -7.39 -6.16 18.72
N ASP A 160 -7.71 -5.24 19.63
CA ASP A 160 -9.07 -5.13 20.20
C ASP A 160 -10.04 -4.51 19.19
N ILE A 161 -9.58 -3.54 18.40
CA ILE A 161 -10.35 -2.99 17.26
C ILE A 161 -10.65 -4.11 16.26
N PHE A 162 -9.63 -4.90 15.91
CA PHE A 162 -9.76 -6.00 14.96
C PHE A 162 -10.72 -7.10 15.41
N GLU A 163 -10.63 -7.53 16.67
CA GLU A 163 -11.51 -8.55 17.20
C GLU A 163 -12.97 -8.09 17.25
N GLN A 164 -13.22 -6.82 17.55
CA GLN A 164 -14.57 -6.25 17.56
C GLN A 164 -15.18 -6.12 16.17
N GLU A 165 -14.43 -5.63 15.19
CA GLU A 165 -14.93 -5.50 13.81
C GLU A 165 -15.19 -6.86 13.18
N ARG A 166 -14.30 -7.83 13.40
CA ARG A 166 -14.50 -9.22 12.98
C ARG A 166 -15.76 -9.84 13.62
N GLN A 167 -16.00 -9.57 14.91
CA GLN A 167 -17.21 -10.03 15.59
C GLN A 167 -18.48 -9.35 15.07
N ALA A 168 -18.42 -8.05 14.74
CA ALA A 168 -19.53 -7.32 14.15
C ALA A 168 -19.90 -7.85 12.76
N LEU A 169 -18.89 -8.07 11.89
CA LEU A 169 -19.06 -8.69 10.57
C LEU A 169 -19.63 -10.12 10.66
N MET A 170 -19.18 -10.91 11.64
CA MET A 170 -19.71 -12.26 11.89
C MET A 170 -21.16 -12.24 12.42
N ALA A 171 -21.54 -11.20 13.18
CA ALA A 171 -22.89 -11.04 13.71
C ALA A 171 -23.88 -10.54 12.64
N GLU A 172 -23.46 -9.68 11.71
CA GLU A 172 -24.29 -9.21 10.59
C GLU A 172 -24.55 -10.29 9.54
N ASN A 173 -23.60 -11.21 9.32
CA ASN A 173 -23.72 -12.28 8.31
C ASN A 173 -24.42 -13.57 8.79
N GLY A 174 -24.96 -13.60 10.00
CA GLY A 174 -25.96 -14.60 10.41
C GLY A 174 -25.59 -16.08 10.20
N PHE A 175 -24.34 -16.49 10.41
CA PHE A 175 -23.97 -17.91 10.30
C PHE A 175 -24.14 -18.64 11.63
N VAL A 176 -25.14 -19.52 11.72
CA VAL A 176 -25.38 -20.39 12.88
C VAL A 176 -24.33 -21.49 12.92
N SER A 177 -23.56 -21.53 14.01
CA SER A 177 -22.62 -22.60 14.37
C SER A 177 -23.24 -23.99 14.25
N LYS A 178 -22.58 -24.90 13.55
CA LYS A 178 -22.78 -26.34 13.75
C LYS A 178 -21.55 -26.90 14.47
N GLU A 179 -21.75 -27.26 15.73
CA GLU A 179 -20.76 -27.89 16.59
C GLU A 179 -20.30 -29.25 16.05
N GLY A 180 -19.03 -29.57 16.32
CA GLY A 180 -18.60 -30.95 16.58
C GLY A 180 -17.39 -31.43 15.76
N SER A 181 -16.20 -31.43 16.38
CA SER A 181 -15.26 -32.57 16.48
C SER A 181 -13.87 -32.06 16.89
N SER A 182 -13.54 -32.05 18.18
CA SER A 182 -12.66 -33.04 18.86
C SER A 182 -11.20 -32.99 18.38
N ALA A 183 -10.36 -32.17 19.05
CA ALA A 183 -9.35 -32.57 20.07
C ALA A 183 -7.95 -32.79 19.45
N CYS A 184 -6.86 -32.19 19.95
CA CYS A 184 -6.09 -32.63 21.13
C CYS A 184 -4.90 -31.67 21.44
N PRO A 185 -4.17 -31.82 22.58
CA PRO A 185 -3.91 -30.72 23.54
C PRO A 185 -2.42 -30.39 23.87
N ALA A 186 -2.26 -29.52 24.88
CA ALA A 186 -1.08 -29.19 25.72
C ALA A 186 -0.05 -28.23 25.09
N SER A 187 0.42 -27.16 25.75
CA SER A 187 0.82 -26.94 27.16
C SER A 187 0.98 -25.41 27.34
N GLY A 188 0.70 -24.74 28.46
CA GLY A 188 0.95 -25.10 29.86
C GLY A 188 2.28 -24.49 30.32
N GLY A 189 2.33 -23.18 30.64
CA GLY A 189 3.53 -22.54 31.21
C GLY A 189 3.36 -21.06 31.55
N ALA A 190 3.18 -20.77 32.83
CA ALA A 190 2.94 -19.46 33.41
C ALA A 190 4.15 -18.50 33.36
N ALA A 191 3.88 -17.20 33.18
CA ALA A 191 4.69 -16.13 33.77
C ALA A 191 3.86 -14.85 33.92
N GLN A 192 3.35 -14.64 35.12
CA GLN A 192 2.77 -13.38 35.56
C GLN A 192 3.91 -12.47 36.06
N LYS A 193 4.08 -11.29 35.47
CA LYS A 193 4.54 -10.12 36.22
C LYS A 193 4.06 -8.82 35.59
N MET A 194 3.25 -8.13 36.38
CA MET A 194 2.73 -6.79 36.15
C MET A 194 3.86 -5.78 35.93
N ALA A 195 3.77 -5.01 34.85
CA ALA A 195 4.35 -3.68 34.77
C ALA A 195 3.18 -2.73 34.47
N GLN A 196 2.91 -1.81 35.41
CA GLN A 196 1.87 -0.81 35.25
C GLN A 196 2.16 0.06 34.02
N PRO A 197 1.14 0.42 33.21
CA PRO A 197 1.35 1.41 32.17
C PRO A 197 1.59 2.77 32.83
N VAL A 198 2.78 3.32 32.64
CA VAL A 198 3.12 4.68 33.09
C VAL A 198 2.18 5.65 32.37
N SER A 199 1.47 6.47 33.15
CA SER A 199 0.54 7.46 32.61
C SER A 199 1.31 8.49 31.79
N ARG A 200 0.78 8.84 30.59
CA ARG A 200 1.35 9.85 29.66
C ARG A 200 1.64 11.21 30.32
N ARG A 201 1.02 11.49 31.46
CA ARG A 201 1.22 12.72 32.25
C ARG A 201 2.57 12.78 32.97
N ASP A 202 3.22 11.63 33.23
CA ASP A 202 4.51 11.56 33.93
C ASP A 202 5.72 11.70 32.99
N LEU A 203 5.50 11.65 31.66
CA LEU A 203 6.55 11.80 30.65
C LEU A 203 6.83 13.26 30.24
N PHE A 204 6.01 14.22 30.68
CA PHE A 204 6.11 15.63 30.26
C PHE A 204 6.39 16.63 31.38
N THR A 205 6.80 16.19 32.58
CA THR A 205 7.35 17.06 33.63
C THR A 205 8.85 16.88 33.75
N GLY A 206 9.57 17.21 32.67
CA GLY A 206 11.03 17.13 32.61
C GLY A 206 11.66 18.14 31.66
N LEU A 207 11.07 19.33 31.49
CA LEU A 207 11.68 20.43 30.73
C LEU A 207 11.12 21.78 31.23
N ARG A 208 11.55 22.19 32.42
CA ARG A 208 11.68 23.62 32.75
C ARG A 208 13.07 23.82 33.33
N GLY A 209 13.85 24.59 32.58
CA GLY A 209 15.28 24.73 32.73
C GLY A 209 15.72 25.31 34.07
N GLY A 210 16.96 24.98 34.39
CA GLY A 210 17.76 25.82 35.26
C GLY A 210 18.14 27.11 34.54
N GLU A 211 18.19 28.20 35.30
CA GLU A 211 19.12 29.29 35.04
C GLU A 211 19.90 29.58 36.35
N PRO A 212 21.17 29.99 36.24
CA PRO A 212 22.06 30.14 37.38
C PRO A 212 22.06 31.57 37.96
N ALA A 213 22.29 31.66 39.27
CA ALA A 213 23.06 32.72 39.94
C ALA A 213 23.63 32.15 41.25
#